data_AF-A0A8J4XCI6-F1
#
_entry.id   AF-A0A8J4XCI6-F1
#
_cell.length_a   1.000
_cell.length_b   1.000
_cell.length_c   1.000
_cell.angle_alpha   90.00
_cell.angle_beta   90.00
_cell.angle_gamma   90.00
#
_symmetry.space_group_name_H-M   'P 1'
#
loop_
_entity.id
_entity.type
_entity.pdbx_description
1 polymer ?
#
loop_
_entity_poly.entity_id
_entity_poly.type
_entity_poly.pdbx_seq_one_letter_code
_entity_poly.pdbx_strand_id
1 'polypeptide(L)'
;PSSHTKKALAMALVHEFPCLNDNTGSGYGAWYTPGRKHGSATGFLEECLWNVRKRMRKLKQPGHLEPQHDRSGTTSEDAVSPEKMKEMVDWLKVNKYPISEVENYMKETAVYRGKLIRSNGSKSIPEILEEFPRLIDNPGMILQDFRQLYPAAERKLFENWATISERILMYAQIEGKLQFVLEDLTPAAKGEIALKVLPTLLPPSIYKRGGKVFRPTTEEAQRSFIDMQP
;
A
#
# COMPACT_ATOMS: atom_id res chain seq x y z
N PRO A 1 13.40 23.14 -5.13
CA PRO A 1 13.30 24.57 -5.48
C PRO A 1 14.54 25.37 -5.02
N SER A 2 14.92 26.38 -5.81
CA SER A 2 16.00 27.32 -5.47
C SER A 2 15.57 28.28 -4.36
N SER A 3 16.53 28.96 -3.72
CA SER A 3 16.25 29.99 -2.71
C SER A 3 15.36 31.11 -3.26
N HIS A 4 15.64 31.53 -4.50
CA HIS A 4 14.85 32.55 -5.19
C HIS A 4 13.39 32.13 -5.39
N THR A 5 13.14 30.88 -5.82
CA THR A 5 11.78 30.35 -5.99
C THR A 5 11.01 30.29 -4.65
N LYS A 6 11.68 29.87 -3.57
CA LYS A 6 11.05 29.81 -2.23
C LYS A 6 10.68 31.20 -1.72
N LYS A 7 11.54 32.19 -1.95
CA LYS A 7 11.27 33.59 -1.62
C LYS A 7 10.08 34.13 -2.40
N ALA A 8 10.02 33.90 -3.71
CA ALA A 8 8.89 34.33 -4.54
C ALA A 8 7.57 33.73 -4.06
N LEU A 9 7.58 32.45 -3.65
CA LEU A 9 6.40 31.76 -3.14
C LEU A 9 5.95 32.31 -1.78
N ALA A 10 6.89 32.61 -0.87
CA ALA A 10 6.59 33.27 0.39
C ALA A 10 5.95 34.66 0.20
N MET A 11 6.45 35.43 -0.78
CA MET A 11 5.88 36.73 -1.13
C MET A 11 4.48 36.59 -1.72
N ALA A 12 4.26 35.61 -2.61
CA ALA A 12 2.94 35.36 -3.21
C ALA A 12 1.89 35.00 -2.16
N LEU A 13 2.24 34.18 -1.16
CA LEU A 13 1.33 33.83 -0.06
C LEU A 13 0.87 35.05 0.74
N VAL A 14 1.79 35.95 1.09
CA VAL A 14 1.45 37.18 1.81
C VAL A 14 0.66 38.15 0.93
N HIS A 15 0.96 38.19 -0.37
CA HIS A 15 0.20 38.99 -1.34
C HIS A 15 -1.25 38.51 -1.47
N GLU A 16 -1.47 37.20 -1.54
CA GLU A 16 -2.80 36.59 -1.68
C GLU A 16 -3.59 36.59 -0.37
N PHE A 17 -2.89 36.47 0.77
CA PHE A 17 -3.47 36.50 2.11
C PHE A 17 -2.77 37.55 2.99
N PRO A 18 -3.15 38.83 2.88
CA PRO A 18 -2.50 39.91 3.62
C PRO A 18 -2.56 39.75 5.16
N CYS A 19 -3.52 38.99 5.68
CA CYS A 19 -3.63 38.66 7.11
C CYS A 19 -2.49 37.76 7.62
N LEU A 20 -1.70 37.16 6.72
CA LEU A 20 -0.55 36.31 7.04
C LEU A 20 0.78 37.09 7.10
N ASN A 21 0.73 38.41 6.96
CA ASN A 21 1.88 39.28 7.07
C ASN A 21 2.38 39.31 8.53
N ASP A 22 3.67 39.04 8.73
CA ASP A 22 4.27 38.95 10.07
C ASP A 22 4.62 40.31 10.70
N ASN A 23 4.30 41.43 10.05
CA ASN A 23 4.64 42.81 10.45
C ASN A 23 6.15 43.05 10.69
N THR A 24 7.03 42.11 10.34
CA THR A 24 8.48 42.28 10.47
C THR A 24 9.08 42.61 9.11
N GLY A 25 9.76 43.77 8.99
CA GLY A 25 10.63 44.16 7.86
C GLY A 25 10.11 43.86 6.43
N SER A 26 10.23 42.60 5.99
CA SER A 26 9.81 42.12 4.68
C SER A 26 8.43 41.44 4.62
N GLY A 27 7.75 41.22 5.75
CA GLY A 27 6.38 40.69 5.86
C GLY A 27 6.20 39.19 5.60
N TYR A 28 7.17 38.55 4.91
CA TYR A 28 7.17 37.12 4.58
C TYR A 28 8.17 36.28 5.39
N GLY A 29 8.82 36.86 6.41
CA GLY A 29 9.93 36.24 7.15
C GLY A 29 9.54 34.95 7.87
N ALA A 30 8.32 34.89 8.42
CA ALA A 30 7.71 33.71 9.03
C ALA A 30 7.57 32.53 8.05
N TRP A 31 7.37 32.85 6.77
CA TRP A 31 7.15 31.86 5.71
C TRP A 31 8.46 31.38 5.09
N TYR A 32 9.41 32.30 4.88
CA TYR A 32 10.75 31.95 4.37
C TYR A 32 11.80 33.00 4.72
N THR A 33 12.85 32.54 5.42
CA THR A 33 14.07 33.29 5.66
C THR A 33 15.26 32.59 4.99
N PRO A 34 15.93 33.22 4.02
CA PRO A 34 17.08 32.61 3.35
C PRO A 34 18.25 32.46 4.34
N GLY A 35 18.95 31.33 4.24
CA GLY A 35 20.14 31.08 5.04
C GLY A 35 21.27 32.06 4.69
N ARG A 36 21.98 32.58 5.70
CA ARG A 36 23.23 33.34 5.50
C ARG A 36 24.43 32.39 5.51
N LYS A 37 25.65 32.90 5.28
CA LYS A 37 26.91 32.16 5.04
C LYS A 37 27.13 30.85 5.82
N HIS A 38 26.61 30.71 7.05
CA HIS A 38 26.66 29.46 7.85
C HIS A 38 25.31 29.03 8.46
N GLY A 39 24.20 29.67 8.11
CA GLY A 39 22.87 29.35 8.63
C GLY A 39 22.04 28.60 7.60
N SER A 40 21.29 27.58 8.04
CA SER A 40 20.27 26.96 7.19
C SER A 40 19.14 27.96 6.91
N ALA A 41 18.48 27.83 5.76
CA ALA A 41 17.22 28.53 5.55
C ALA A 41 16.19 28.09 6.60
N THR A 42 15.28 28.99 6.97
CA THR A 42 14.27 28.77 8.00
C THR A 42 12.92 29.32 7.54
N GLY A 43 11.87 29.09 8.32
CA GLY A 43 10.48 29.47 8.00
C GLY A 43 9.63 28.28 7.59
N PHE A 44 8.31 28.48 7.61
CA PHE A 44 7.31 27.43 7.42
C PHE A 44 7.50 26.64 6.11
N LEU A 45 7.81 27.33 5.00
CA LEU A 45 8.04 26.67 3.72
C LEU A 45 9.27 25.75 3.75
N GLU A 46 10.33 26.14 4.46
CA GLU A 46 11.53 25.31 4.56
C GLU A 46 11.27 24.07 5.43
N GLU A 47 10.47 24.22 6.50
CA GLU A 47 10.04 23.12 7.37
C GLU A 47 9.13 22.13 6.62
N CYS A 48 8.13 22.61 5.88
CA CYS A 48 7.30 21.77 5.01
C CYS A 48 8.15 21.02 3.99
N LEU A 49 9.07 21.71 3.31
CA LEU A 49 9.98 21.09 2.35
C LEU A 49 10.96 20.13 3.02
N TRP A 50 11.39 20.38 4.25
CA TRP A 50 12.21 19.45 5.03
C TRP A 50 11.41 18.19 5.38
N ASN A 51 10.17 18.33 5.82
CA ASN A 51 9.27 17.22 6.11
C ASN A 51 8.97 16.38 4.86
N VAL A 52 8.71 17.02 3.71
CA VAL A 52 8.58 16.34 2.42
C VAL A 52 9.88 15.63 2.04
N ARG A 53 11.04 16.30 2.13
CA ARG A 53 12.35 15.66 1.87
C ARG A 53 12.62 14.49 2.82
N LYS A 54 12.24 14.60 4.10
CA LYS A 54 12.40 13.57 5.12
C LYS A 54 11.52 12.36 4.82
N ARG A 55 10.25 12.55 4.45
CA ARG A 55 9.37 11.48 3.95
C ARG A 55 9.97 10.84 2.70
N MET A 56 10.37 11.63 1.71
CA MET A 56 11.01 11.14 0.50
C MET A 56 12.33 10.38 0.77
N ARG A 57 13.09 10.77 1.80
CA ARG A 57 14.28 10.03 2.26
C ARG A 57 13.90 8.70 2.93
N LYS A 58 12.82 8.64 3.71
CA LYS A 58 12.29 7.37 4.25
C LYS A 58 11.80 6.42 3.13
N LEU A 59 11.31 6.95 2.01
CA LEU A 59 10.99 6.17 0.81
C LEU A 59 12.23 5.75 -0.01
N LYS A 60 13.32 6.54 0.04
CA LYS A 60 14.58 6.26 -0.69
C LYS A 60 15.55 5.39 0.09
N GLN A 61 15.58 5.50 1.41
CA GLN A 61 16.23 4.50 2.25
C GLN A 61 15.39 3.24 2.15
N PRO A 62 15.97 2.07 1.79
CA PRO A 62 15.30 0.83 2.08
C PRO A 62 15.13 0.81 3.59
N GLY A 63 13.94 1.13 4.07
CA GLY A 63 13.54 0.72 5.39
C GLY A 63 13.91 -0.76 5.45
N HIS A 64 14.73 -1.12 6.44
CA HIS A 64 14.43 -2.35 7.14
C HIS A 64 12.95 -2.20 7.47
N LEU A 65 12.09 -2.84 6.66
CA LEU A 65 10.75 -3.16 7.09
C LEU A 65 11.03 -4.10 8.24
N GLU A 66 11.26 -3.51 9.43
CA GLU A 66 11.05 -4.20 10.68
C GLU A 66 9.74 -4.96 10.46
N PRO A 67 9.77 -6.30 10.60
CA PRO A 67 8.60 -7.11 10.38
C PRO A 67 7.45 -6.38 11.04
N GLN A 68 6.38 -6.08 10.29
CA GLN A 68 5.16 -5.63 10.95
C GLN A 68 4.97 -6.60 12.09
N HIS A 69 5.06 -6.10 13.32
CA HIS A 69 4.97 -6.95 14.49
C HIS A 69 3.59 -7.55 14.36
N ASP A 70 3.55 -8.82 13.94
CA ASP A 70 2.34 -9.57 13.72
C ASP A 70 1.59 -9.39 15.04
N ARG A 71 0.43 -8.72 14.98
CA ARG A 71 -0.53 -8.80 16.07
C ARG A 71 -0.96 -10.25 16.06
N SER A 72 -0.20 -11.09 16.78
CA SER A 72 -0.51 -12.50 16.91
C SER A 72 -1.92 -12.56 17.49
N GLY A 73 -2.83 -13.06 16.67
CA GLY A 73 -4.02 -13.69 17.22
C GLY A 73 -3.52 -14.83 18.10
N THR A 74 -3.85 -14.74 19.38
CA THR A 74 -3.69 -15.79 20.36
C THR A 74 -4.32 -17.08 19.83
N THR A 75 -3.53 -18.15 19.66
CA THR A 75 -4.04 -19.53 19.67
C THR A 75 -2.96 -20.49 20.16
N SER A 76 -3.19 -20.99 21.37
CA SER A 76 -3.13 -22.39 21.85
C SER A 76 -1.88 -23.26 21.63
N GLU A 77 -1.58 -24.02 22.68
CA GLU A 77 -0.38 -24.82 22.98
C GLU A 77 -0.03 -26.00 22.06
N ASP A 78 -0.57 -26.10 20.84
CA ASP A 78 -0.19 -27.14 19.86
C ASP A 78 0.65 -26.53 18.72
N ALA A 79 1.84 -26.03 19.07
CA ALA A 79 2.79 -25.55 18.07
C ALA A 79 3.30 -26.74 17.24
N VAL A 80 2.59 -27.06 16.15
CA VAL A 80 3.03 -28.00 15.12
C VAL A 80 4.44 -27.63 14.68
N SER A 81 5.37 -28.59 14.78
CA SER A 81 6.78 -28.40 14.42
C SER A 81 6.92 -27.83 13.00
N PRO A 82 7.89 -26.91 12.76
CA PRO A 82 8.13 -26.36 11.43
C PRO A 82 8.44 -27.42 10.37
N GLU A 83 8.96 -28.59 10.77
CA GLU A 83 9.21 -29.73 9.88
C GLU A 83 7.90 -30.32 9.36
N LYS A 84 6.93 -30.55 10.25
CA LYS A 84 5.60 -31.05 9.88
C LYS A 84 4.84 -30.06 8.98
N MET A 85 4.98 -28.75 9.24
CA MET A 85 4.42 -27.73 8.35
C MET A 85 5.01 -27.81 6.94
N LYS A 86 6.32 -28.04 6.83
CA LYS A 86 6.99 -28.21 5.55
C LYS A 86 6.52 -29.47 4.82
N GLU A 87 6.42 -30.59 5.52
CA GLU A 87 5.90 -31.85 4.96
C GLU A 87 4.49 -31.69 4.38
N MET A 88 3.60 -31.01 5.11
CA MET A 88 2.24 -30.73 4.65
C MET A 88 2.22 -29.83 3.41
N VAL A 89 3.08 -28.81 3.37
CA VAL A 89 3.23 -27.94 2.19
C VAL A 89 3.76 -28.72 0.99
N ASP A 90 4.77 -29.57 1.18
CA ASP A 90 5.34 -30.39 0.10
C ASP A 90 4.31 -31.43 -0.40
N TRP A 91 3.49 -31.97 0.49
CA TRP A 91 2.35 -32.82 0.12
C TRP A 91 1.32 -32.07 -0.73
N LEU A 92 0.97 -30.83 -0.35
CA LEU A 92 0.00 -29.99 -1.08
C LEU A 92 0.46 -29.61 -2.49
N LYS A 93 1.77 -29.62 -2.77
CA LYS A 93 2.30 -29.34 -4.12
C LYS A 93 1.86 -30.38 -5.14
N VAL A 94 1.82 -31.65 -4.74
CA VAL A 94 1.58 -32.77 -5.67
C VAL A 94 0.19 -33.37 -5.54
N ASN A 95 -0.46 -33.25 -4.39
CA ASN A 95 -1.77 -33.86 -4.13
C ASN A 95 -2.93 -32.87 -4.30
N LYS A 96 -3.98 -33.30 -5.01
CA LYS A 96 -5.24 -32.54 -5.18
C LYS A 96 -6.43 -33.19 -4.47
N TYR A 97 -6.28 -34.44 -4.08
CA TYR A 97 -7.33 -35.25 -3.46
C TYR A 97 -6.75 -36.07 -2.31
N PRO A 98 -7.57 -36.41 -1.29
CA PRO A 98 -8.97 -36.02 -1.13
C PRO A 98 -9.15 -34.54 -0.78
N ILE A 99 -10.25 -33.91 -1.23
CA ILE A 99 -10.48 -32.46 -1.06
C ILE A 99 -10.47 -32.08 0.42
N SER A 100 -11.09 -32.89 1.28
CA SER A 100 -11.13 -32.66 2.73
C SER A 100 -9.75 -32.56 3.37
N GLU A 101 -8.79 -33.35 2.91
CA GLU A 101 -7.42 -33.34 3.43
C GLU A 101 -6.64 -32.14 2.90
N VAL A 102 -6.84 -31.79 1.62
CA VAL A 102 -6.30 -30.55 1.04
C VAL A 102 -6.79 -29.33 1.81
N GLU A 103 -8.10 -29.22 2.06
CA GLU A 103 -8.68 -28.09 2.80
C GLU A 103 -8.10 -27.98 4.22
N ASN A 104 -7.96 -29.12 4.91
CA ASN A 104 -7.39 -29.15 6.25
C ASN A 104 -5.92 -28.72 6.25
N TYR A 105 -5.09 -29.28 5.37
CA TYR A 105 -3.68 -28.92 5.27
C TYR A 105 -3.50 -27.47 4.81
N MET A 106 -4.34 -26.98 3.90
CA MET A 106 -4.32 -25.57 3.51
C MET A 106 -4.60 -24.65 4.70
N LYS A 107 -5.54 -25.05 5.58
CA LYS A 107 -5.91 -24.29 6.79
C LYS A 107 -4.77 -24.26 7.80
N GLU A 108 -4.22 -25.43 8.12
CA GLU A 108 -3.13 -25.58 9.09
C GLU A 108 -1.85 -24.85 8.63
N THR A 109 -1.55 -24.90 7.34
CA THR A 109 -0.33 -24.27 6.78
C THR A 109 -0.49 -22.80 6.40
N ALA A 110 -1.69 -22.20 6.54
CA ALA A 110 -1.98 -20.84 6.06
C ALA A 110 -1.01 -19.78 6.60
N VAL A 111 -0.74 -19.81 7.92
CA VAL A 111 0.20 -18.88 8.56
C VAL A 111 1.63 -19.11 8.07
N TYR A 112 2.03 -20.36 7.93
CA TYR A 112 3.37 -20.74 7.46
C TYR A 112 3.60 -20.32 6.00
N ARG A 113 2.69 -20.68 5.09
CA ARG A 113 2.72 -20.25 3.69
C ARG A 113 2.70 -18.72 3.57
N GLY A 114 1.85 -18.04 4.35
CA GLY A 114 1.81 -16.58 4.39
C GLY A 114 3.13 -15.94 4.80
N LYS A 115 3.85 -16.52 5.77
CA LYS A 115 5.20 -16.06 6.15
C LYS A 115 6.21 -16.27 5.01
N LEU A 116 6.21 -17.44 4.35
CA LEU A 116 7.10 -17.72 3.22
C LEU A 116 6.88 -16.76 2.05
N ILE A 117 5.62 -16.48 1.71
CA ILE A 117 5.26 -15.53 0.65
C ILE A 117 5.78 -14.13 0.98
N ARG A 118 5.60 -13.67 2.23
CA ARG A 118 6.06 -12.35 2.66
C ARG A 118 7.58 -12.23 2.80
N SER A 119 8.25 -13.28 3.27
CA SER A 119 9.71 -13.30 3.41
C SER A 119 10.41 -13.33 2.05
N ASN A 120 9.78 -13.96 1.05
CA ASN A 120 10.31 -14.09 -0.31
C ASN A 120 9.81 -12.96 -1.22
N GLY A 121 10.00 -11.70 -0.82
CA GLY A 121 9.52 -10.52 -1.55
C GLY A 121 10.13 -10.30 -2.96
N SER A 122 10.98 -11.22 -3.44
CA SER A 122 11.50 -11.24 -4.81
C SER A 122 10.77 -12.20 -5.75
N LYS A 123 9.94 -13.11 -5.23
CA LYS A 123 9.18 -14.05 -6.06
C LYS A 123 8.02 -13.32 -6.74
N SER A 124 7.84 -13.63 -8.02
CA SER A 124 6.69 -13.22 -8.81
C SER A 124 5.44 -14.04 -8.45
N ILE A 125 4.26 -13.54 -8.83
CA ILE A 125 3.00 -14.28 -8.60
C ILE A 125 3.03 -15.68 -9.25
N PRO A 126 3.48 -15.87 -10.51
CA PRO A 126 3.59 -17.21 -11.08
C PRO A 126 4.46 -18.16 -10.26
N GLU A 127 5.65 -17.71 -9.81
CA GLU A 127 6.54 -18.55 -8.98
C GLU A 127 5.89 -18.91 -7.63
N ILE A 128 5.09 -18.01 -7.05
CA ILE A 128 4.33 -18.29 -5.82
C ILE A 128 3.24 -19.33 -6.09
N LEU A 129 2.55 -19.24 -7.23
CA LEU A 129 1.49 -20.16 -7.61
C LEU A 129 2.03 -21.54 -8.01
N GLU A 130 3.22 -21.62 -8.60
CA GLU A 130 3.93 -22.89 -8.81
C GLU A 130 4.31 -23.55 -7.48
N GLU A 131 4.71 -22.77 -6.47
CA GLU A 131 5.06 -23.27 -5.14
C GLU A 131 3.82 -23.66 -4.32
N PHE A 132 2.70 -22.96 -4.49
CA PHE A 132 1.45 -23.16 -3.75
C PHE A 132 0.23 -23.26 -4.69
N PRO A 133 0.17 -24.31 -5.55
CA PRO A 133 -0.83 -24.40 -6.62
C PRO A 133 -2.27 -24.48 -6.10
N ARG A 134 -2.45 -25.03 -4.89
CA ARG A 134 -3.76 -25.17 -4.24
C ARG A 134 -4.43 -23.85 -3.87
N LEU A 135 -3.72 -22.72 -3.90
CA LEU A 135 -4.33 -21.40 -3.71
C LEU A 135 -5.38 -21.08 -4.79
N ILE A 136 -5.14 -21.52 -6.02
CA ILE A 136 -6.01 -21.23 -7.18
C ILE A 136 -6.76 -22.47 -7.68
N ASP A 137 -6.14 -23.65 -7.58
CA ASP A 137 -6.72 -24.89 -8.11
C ASP A 137 -7.92 -25.40 -7.30
N ASN A 138 -7.98 -25.01 -6.03
CA ASN A 138 -9.05 -25.33 -5.10
C ASN A 138 -9.79 -24.03 -4.77
N PRO A 139 -11.07 -23.90 -5.19
CA PRO A 139 -11.86 -22.69 -4.94
C PRO A 139 -11.94 -22.34 -3.46
N GLY A 140 -11.83 -21.06 -3.13
CA GLY A 140 -12.01 -20.55 -1.78
C GLY A 140 -10.78 -20.61 -0.87
N MET A 141 -9.66 -21.19 -1.31
CA MET A 141 -8.45 -21.31 -0.48
C MET A 141 -7.81 -19.97 -0.12
N ILE A 142 -7.78 -19.00 -1.05
CA ILE A 142 -7.31 -17.63 -0.75
C ILE A 142 -8.16 -16.98 0.35
N LEU A 143 -9.48 -17.14 0.28
CA LEU A 143 -10.39 -16.59 1.29
C LEU A 143 -10.20 -17.28 2.64
N GLN A 144 -9.99 -18.60 2.64
CA GLN A 144 -9.64 -19.35 3.83
C GLN A 144 -8.34 -18.85 4.47
N ASP A 145 -7.28 -18.67 3.69
CA ASP A 145 -6.00 -18.14 4.18
C ASP A 145 -6.17 -16.73 4.75
N PHE A 146 -6.94 -15.87 4.08
CA PHE A 146 -7.25 -14.53 4.58
C PHE A 146 -7.95 -14.58 5.94
N ARG A 147 -8.89 -15.50 6.14
CA ARG A 147 -9.56 -15.72 7.44
C ARG A 147 -8.60 -16.16 8.52
N GLN A 148 -7.69 -17.09 8.22
CA GLN A 148 -6.72 -17.58 9.19
C GLN A 148 -5.71 -16.49 9.58
N LEU A 149 -5.26 -15.70 8.61
CA LEU A 149 -4.29 -14.63 8.85
C LEU A 149 -4.92 -13.40 9.51
N TYR A 150 -6.18 -13.09 9.20
CA TYR A 150 -6.86 -11.87 9.62
C TYR A 150 -8.30 -12.13 10.10
N PRO A 151 -8.48 -12.91 11.19
CA PRO A 151 -9.81 -13.33 11.65
C PRO A 151 -10.70 -12.14 12.00
N ALA A 152 -10.13 -11.07 12.56
CA ALA A 152 -10.87 -9.85 12.90
C ALA A 152 -11.13 -8.92 11.71
N ALA A 153 -10.66 -9.24 10.49
CA ALA A 153 -10.80 -8.39 9.31
C ALA A 153 -11.57 -9.04 8.16
N GLU A 154 -11.92 -10.33 8.25
CA GLU A 154 -12.61 -11.09 7.21
C GLU A 154 -13.76 -10.32 6.56
N ARG A 155 -14.66 -9.79 7.39
CA ARG A 155 -15.88 -9.12 6.93
C ARG A 155 -15.75 -7.61 6.84
N LYS A 156 -14.70 -7.02 7.41
CA LYS A 156 -14.56 -5.57 7.53
C LYS A 156 -14.56 -4.88 6.17
N LEU A 157 -13.95 -5.48 5.15
CA LEU A 157 -13.98 -4.89 3.82
C LEU A 157 -15.41 -4.84 3.29
N PHE A 158 -16.13 -5.97 3.35
CA PHE A 158 -17.52 -6.08 2.87
C PHE A 158 -18.48 -5.18 3.66
N GLU A 159 -18.36 -5.17 4.99
CA GLU A 159 -19.16 -4.35 5.90
C GLU A 159 -18.98 -2.86 5.64
N ASN A 160 -17.74 -2.43 5.35
CA ASN A 160 -17.40 -1.02 5.14
C ASN A 160 -17.29 -0.63 3.67
N TRP A 161 -17.57 -1.54 2.73
CA TRP A 161 -17.26 -1.33 1.30
C TRP A 161 -18.03 -0.14 0.72
N ALA A 162 -19.30 0.04 1.12
CA ALA A 162 -20.10 1.19 0.70
C ALA A 162 -19.41 2.52 1.07
N THR A 163 -18.98 2.66 2.33
CA THR A 163 -18.29 3.84 2.83
C THR A 163 -16.90 4.02 2.20
N ILE A 164 -16.15 2.93 2.02
CA ILE A 164 -14.80 2.96 1.43
C ILE A 164 -14.88 3.37 -0.04
N SER A 165 -15.77 2.75 -0.81
CA SER A 165 -15.97 3.05 -2.23
C SER A 165 -16.38 4.50 -2.44
N GLU A 166 -17.30 5.04 -1.65
CA GLU A 166 -17.68 6.45 -1.71
C GLU A 166 -16.47 7.38 -1.50
N ARG A 167 -15.63 7.12 -0.48
CA ARG A 167 -14.41 7.90 -0.23
C ARG A 167 -13.40 7.81 -1.36
N ILE A 168 -13.23 6.62 -1.96
CA ILE A 168 -12.35 6.42 -3.11
C ILE A 168 -12.83 7.27 -4.29
N LEU A 169 -14.13 7.28 -4.57
CA LEU A 169 -14.72 8.05 -5.67
C LEU A 169 -14.60 9.55 -5.45
N MET A 170 -14.87 10.04 -4.23
CA MET A 170 -14.65 11.44 -3.87
C MET A 170 -13.19 11.85 -4.09
N TYR A 171 -12.25 11.03 -3.63
CA TYR A 171 -10.82 11.32 -3.82
C TYR A 171 -10.43 11.30 -5.31
N ALA A 172 -10.94 10.33 -6.08
CA ALA A 172 -10.72 10.27 -7.52
C ALA A 172 -11.26 11.50 -8.27
N GLN A 173 -12.38 12.07 -7.80
CA GLN A 173 -12.97 13.27 -8.38
C GLN A 173 -12.10 14.50 -8.12
N ILE A 174 -11.58 14.64 -6.89
CA ILE A 174 -10.65 15.73 -6.53
C ILE A 174 -9.36 15.65 -7.35
N GLU A 175 -8.84 14.45 -7.58
CA GLU A 175 -7.63 14.20 -8.38
C GLU A 175 -7.87 14.27 -9.91
N GLY A 176 -9.11 14.57 -10.35
CA GLY A 176 -9.47 14.64 -11.77
C GLY A 176 -9.32 13.30 -12.51
N LYS A 177 -9.41 12.17 -11.79
CA LYS A 177 -9.27 10.81 -12.34
C LYS A 177 -10.60 10.21 -12.82
N LEU A 178 -11.71 10.89 -12.54
CA LEU A 178 -13.03 10.52 -13.03
C LEU A 178 -13.42 11.40 -14.21
N GLN A 179 -13.91 10.77 -15.28
CA GLN A 179 -14.28 11.45 -16.53
C GLN A 179 -15.78 11.76 -16.62
N PHE A 180 -16.57 11.38 -15.61
CA PHE A 180 -18.03 11.48 -15.63
C PHE A 180 -18.60 11.75 -14.23
N VAL A 181 -19.86 12.16 -14.20
CA VAL A 181 -20.60 12.50 -12.98
C VAL A 181 -21.23 11.24 -12.36
N LEU A 182 -21.15 11.10 -11.03
CA LEU A 182 -21.57 9.92 -10.30
C LEU A 182 -23.06 9.88 -9.89
N GLU A 183 -23.82 10.92 -10.19
CA GLU A 183 -25.13 11.18 -9.59
C GLU A 183 -26.19 10.12 -9.96
N ASP A 184 -26.12 9.52 -11.16
CA ASP A 184 -27.14 8.58 -11.66
C ASP A 184 -26.75 7.09 -11.53
N LEU A 185 -25.63 6.77 -10.91
CA LEU A 185 -25.13 5.38 -10.84
C LEU A 185 -25.71 4.61 -9.65
N THR A 186 -26.01 3.33 -9.89
CA THR A 186 -26.41 2.41 -8.81
C THR A 186 -25.26 2.22 -7.80
N PRO A 187 -25.55 1.92 -6.52
CA PRO A 187 -24.50 1.70 -5.51
C PRO A 187 -23.49 0.59 -5.90
N ALA A 188 -23.96 -0.46 -6.57
CA ALA A 188 -23.10 -1.53 -7.08
C ALA A 188 -22.13 -1.02 -8.17
N ALA A 189 -22.64 -0.25 -9.14
CA ALA A 189 -21.81 0.34 -10.18
C ALA A 189 -20.76 1.31 -9.60
N LYS A 190 -21.14 2.11 -8.58
CA LYS A 190 -20.20 2.96 -7.84
C LYS A 190 -19.09 2.14 -7.18
N GLY A 191 -19.44 1.02 -6.54
CA GLY A 191 -18.48 0.10 -5.96
C GLY A 191 -17.49 -0.46 -7.00
N GLU A 192 -17.97 -0.90 -8.16
CA GLU A 192 -17.12 -1.40 -9.24
C GLU A 192 -16.17 -0.33 -9.80
N ILE A 193 -16.68 0.89 -10.00
CA ILE A 193 -15.87 2.02 -10.47
C ILE A 193 -14.79 2.36 -9.43
N ALA A 194 -15.13 2.33 -8.14
CA ALA A 194 -14.17 2.56 -7.08
C ALA A 194 -13.01 1.55 -7.13
N LEU A 195 -13.31 0.26 -7.35
CA LEU A 195 -12.25 -0.77 -7.53
C LEU A 195 -11.38 -0.49 -8.75
N LYS A 196 -11.98 -0.09 -9.87
CA LYS A 196 -11.26 0.19 -11.13
C LYS A 196 -10.39 1.44 -11.03
N VAL A 197 -10.80 2.46 -10.28
CA VAL A 197 -10.06 3.74 -10.17
C VAL A 197 -8.98 3.68 -9.09
N LEU A 198 -9.13 2.83 -8.08
CA LEU A 198 -8.17 2.67 -6.97
C LEU A 198 -6.69 2.58 -7.40
N PRO A 199 -6.30 1.87 -8.48
CA PRO A 199 -4.89 1.74 -8.89
C PRO A 199 -4.31 3.04 -9.40
N THR A 200 -5.16 3.93 -9.89
CA THR A 200 -4.77 5.25 -10.38
C THR A 200 -4.48 6.23 -9.23
N LEU A 201 -5.01 5.93 -8.04
CA LEU A 201 -4.87 6.74 -6.84
C LEU A 201 -3.76 6.25 -5.92
N LEU A 202 -3.49 4.94 -5.92
CA LEU A 202 -2.45 4.37 -5.08
C LEU A 202 -1.06 4.65 -5.67
N PRO A 203 -0.08 5.01 -4.83
CA PRO A 203 1.29 5.16 -5.30
C PRO A 203 1.83 3.81 -5.80
N PRO A 204 2.61 3.78 -6.89
CA PRO A 204 3.23 2.55 -7.37
C PRO A 204 4.13 1.95 -6.28
N SER A 205 3.95 0.65 -6.04
CA SER A 205 4.71 -0.06 -5.00
C SER A 205 6.13 -0.36 -5.50
N ILE A 206 7.12 0.10 -4.73
CA ILE A 206 8.54 -0.15 -5.00
C ILE A 206 8.85 -1.60 -4.60
N TYR A 207 9.48 -2.36 -5.49
CA TYR A 207 9.90 -3.73 -5.19
C TYR A 207 11.39 -3.95 -5.51
N LYS A 208 11.96 -5.04 -4.98
CA LYS A 208 13.36 -5.42 -5.23
C LYS A 208 13.40 -6.72 -6.01
N ARG A 209 14.21 -6.77 -7.07
CA ARG A 209 14.48 -7.99 -7.84
C ARG A 209 15.97 -8.09 -8.11
N GLY A 210 16.61 -9.19 -7.69
CA GLY A 210 18.06 -9.40 -7.86
C GLY A 210 18.92 -8.27 -7.27
N GLY A 211 18.56 -7.75 -6.09
CA GLY A 211 19.28 -6.66 -5.42
C GLY A 211 19.04 -5.26 -6.01
N LYS A 212 18.38 -5.13 -7.16
CA LYS A 212 18.01 -3.85 -7.77
C LYS A 212 16.62 -3.40 -7.29
N VAL A 213 16.50 -2.11 -7.00
CA VAL A 213 15.22 -1.48 -6.64
C VAL A 213 14.50 -1.03 -7.91
N PHE A 214 13.33 -1.60 -8.16
CA PHE A 214 12.44 -1.23 -9.25
C PHE A 214 11.38 -0.25 -8.75
N ARG A 215 11.11 0.78 -9.55
CA ARG A 215 10.11 1.81 -9.27
C ARG A 215 9.15 1.87 -10.45
N PRO A 216 8.04 1.12 -10.40
CA PRO A 216 7.08 1.11 -11.49
C PRO A 216 6.52 2.52 -11.73
N THR A 217 6.24 2.83 -12.98
CA THR A 217 5.42 4.00 -13.30
C THR A 217 3.97 3.76 -12.86
N THR A 218 3.17 4.82 -12.76
CA THR A 218 1.73 4.68 -12.48
C THR A 218 1.04 3.82 -13.55
N GLU A 219 1.45 3.93 -14.82
CA GLU A 219 0.91 3.15 -15.93
C GLU A 219 1.26 1.65 -15.80
N GLU A 220 2.50 1.33 -15.44
CA GLU A 220 2.93 -0.06 -15.19
C GLU A 220 2.18 -0.67 -14.00
N ALA A 221 1.98 0.10 -12.93
CA ALA A 221 1.21 -0.33 -11.77
C ALA A 221 -0.27 -0.55 -12.12
N GLN A 222 -0.87 0.31 -12.96
CA GLN A 222 -2.24 0.15 -13.43
C GLN A 222 -2.42 -1.13 -14.26
N ARG A 223 -1.51 -1.39 -15.22
CA ARG A 223 -1.55 -2.63 -16.02
C ARG A 223 -1.41 -3.89 -15.18
N SER A 224 -0.68 -3.80 -14.06
CA SER A 224 -0.41 -4.95 -13.19
C SER A 224 -1.45 -5.16 -12.09
N PHE A 225 -2.35 -4.19 -11.83
CA PHE A 225 -3.26 -4.25 -10.68
C PHE A 225 -4.35 -5.31 -10.85
N ILE A 226 -4.83 -5.50 -12.08
CA ILE A 226 -5.75 -6.58 -12.47
C ILE A 226 -5.30 -7.07 -13.85
N ASP A 227 -4.31 -7.96 -13.88
CA ASP A 227 -4.05 -8.82 -15.04
C ASP A 227 -4.26 -10.27 -14.56
N MET A 228 -5.54 -10.64 -14.38
CA MET A 228 -5.90 -12.05 -14.35
C MET A 228 -6.09 -12.47 -15.80
N GLN A 229 -4.99 -12.88 -16.45
CA GLN A 229 -5.10 -13.61 -17.70
C GLN A 229 -5.78 -14.95 -17.42
N PRO A 230 -6.71 -15.40 -18.29
CA PRO A 230 -7.37 -16.68 -18.16
C PRO A 230 -6.41 -17.87 -18.15
#